data_AF-A0A3M1Z817-F1
#
_entry.id   AF-A0A3M1Z817-F1
#
_cell.length_a   1.000
_cell.length_b   1.000
_cell.length_c   1.000
_cell.angle_alpha   90.00
_cell.angle_beta   90.00
_cell.angle_gamma   90.00
#
_symmetry.space_group_name_H-M   'P 1'
#
loop_
_entity.id
_entity.type
_entity.pdbx_description
1 polymer ?
#
loop_
_entity_poly.entity_id
_entity_poly.type
_entity_poly.pdbx_seq_one_letter_code
_entity_poly.pdbx_strand_id
1 'polypeptide(L)' 'MKKRVLSCIQPTGSMHFGNYFGAVKNWVDLQDEYDCI' A
#
# COMPACT_ATOMS: atom_id res chain seq x y z
N MET A 1 8.43 -8.29 17.50
CA MET A 1 8.05 -8.80 16.17
C MET A 1 7.04 -7.82 15.60
N LYS A 2 7.31 -7.21 14.44
CA LYS A 2 6.34 -6.29 13.83
C LYS A 2 5.14 -7.10 13.32
N LYS A 3 3.96 -6.48 13.29
CA LYS A 3 2.78 -7.11 12.67
C LYS A 3 2.99 -7.12 11.15
N ARG A 4 2.36 -8.05 10.44
CA ARG A 4 2.47 -8.19 8.98
C ARG A 4 1.29 -7.56 8.27
N VAL A 5 1.55 -6.91 7.15
CA VAL A 5 0.55 -6.30 6.27
C VAL A 5 0.80 -6.76 4.84
N LEU A 6 -0.23 -7.26 4.17
CA LEU A 6 -0.24 -7.59 2.74
C LEU A 6 -1.10 -6.56 2.02
N SER A 7 -0.56 -5.93 0.98
CA SER A 7 -1.31 -4.97 0.14
C SER A 7 -1.43 -5.49 -1.29
N CYS A 8 -2.63 -5.42 -1.87
CA CYS A 8 -2.88 -5.85 -3.24
C CYS A 8 -3.60 -4.76 -4.04
N ILE A 9 -3.19 -4.56 -5.29
CA ILE A 9 -3.87 -3.68 -6.25
C ILE A 9 -4.21 -4.47 -7.52
N GLN A 10 -5.41 -4.25 -8.05
CA GLN A 10 -5.81 -4.88 -9.30
C GLN A 10 -5.07 -4.22 -10.48
N PRO A 11 -4.51 -4.97 -11.44
CA PRO A 11 -3.77 -4.42 -12.59
C PRO A 11 -4.71 -3.94 -13.71
N THR A 12 -5.66 -3.05 -13.43
CA THR A 12 -6.69 -2.56 -14.38
C THR A 12 -6.30 -1.27 -15.09
N GLY A 13 -5.07 -1.18 -15.59
CA GLY A 13 -4.58 -0.02 -16.34
C GLY A 13 -3.75 0.95 -15.50
N SER A 14 -3.76 2.23 -15.89
CA SER A 14 -2.92 3.25 -15.23
C SER A 14 -3.46 3.58 -13.84
N MET A 15 -2.57 3.77 -12.88
CA MET A 15 -2.97 4.27 -11.56
C MET A 15 -3.52 5.69 -11.67
N HIS A 16 -4.62 5.94 -10.96
CA HIS A 16 -5.17 7.27 -10.79
C HIS A 16 -4.73 7.88 -9.46
N PHE A 17 -4.83 9.20 -9.34
CA PHE A 17 -4.54 9.90 -8.07
C PHE A 17 -5.39 9.38 -6.91
N GLY A 18 -6.63 8.93 -7.17
CA GLY A 18 -7.47 8.29 -6.16
C GLY A 18 -6.84 7.00 -5.60
N ASN A 19 -6.22 6.17 -6.42
CA ASN A 19 -5.50 4.98 -5.94
C ASN A 19 -4.28 5.37 -5.11
N TYR A 20 -3.55 6.40 -5.56
CA TYR A 20 -2.36 6.86 -4.87
C TYR A 20 -2.68 7.42 -3.47
N PHE A 21 -3.56 8.41 -3.39
CA PHE A 21 -3.92 9.04 -2.13
C PHE A 21 -4.81 8.17 -1.24
N GLY A 22 -5.64 7.31 -1.84
CA GLY A 22 -6.54 6.43 -1.10
C GLY A 22 -5.85 5.20 -0.51
N ALA A 23 -4.75 4.74 -1.12
CA ALA A 23 -4.11 3.49 -0.70
C ALA A 23 -2.58 3.54 -0.75
N VAL A 24 -1.98 3.79 -1.91
CA VAL A 24 -0.53 3.60 -2.11
C VAL A 24 0.32 4.45 -1.19
N LYS A 25 -0.05 5.71 -0.97
CA LYS A 25 0.67 6.60 -0.04
C LYS A 25 0.69 6.00 1.37
N ASN A 26 -0.46 5.53 1.85
CA ASN A 26 -0.56 4.92 3.17
C ASN A 26 0.27 3.62 3.26
N TRP A 27 0.36 2.84 2.17
CA TRP A 27 1.20 1.64 2.13
C TRP A 27 2.69 1.94 2.28
N VAL A 28 3.15 3.10 1.79
CA VAL A 28 4.54 3.55 2.00
C VAL A 28 4.77 3.88 3.46
N ASP A 29 3.89 4.67 4.06
CA ASP A 29 3.99 5.07 5.48
C ASP A 29 3.99 3.86 6.42
N LEU A 30 3.26 2.78 6.08
CA LEU A 30 3.18 1.56 6.87
C LEU A 30 4.49 0.75 6.92
N GLN A 31 5.43 0.96 6.01
CA GLN A 31 6.69 0.20 5.96
C GLN A 31 7.60 0.49 7.16
N ASP A 32 7.45 1.67 7.77
CA ASP A 32 8.21 2.04 8.97
C ASP A 32 7.75 1.23 10.20
N GLU A 33 6.46 0.87 10.26
CA GLU A 33 5.83 0.26 11.43
C GLU A 33 5.60 -1.26 11.31
N TYR A 34 5.43 -1.77 10.08
CA TYR A 34 5.01 -3.14 9.80
C TYR A 34 6.01 -3.90 8.92
N ASP A 35 5.93 -5.22 8.98
CA ASP A 35 6.57 -6.08 7.97
C ASP A 35 5.62 -6.17 6.76
N CYS A 36 5.91 -5.41 5.71
CA CYS A 36 5.07 -5.33 4.50
C CYS A 36 5.47 -6.38 3.46
N ILE A 37 4.47 -6.98 2.81
CA ILE A 37 4.58 -7.96 1.72
C ILE A 37 3.75 -7.48 0.52
#